data_AF-A0A2R6FYC3-F1
#
_entry.id   AF-A0A2R6FYC3-F1
#
_cell.length_a   1.000
_cell.length_b   1.000
_cell.length_c   1.000
_cell.angle_alpha   90.00
_cell.angle_beta   90.00
_cell.angle_gamma   90.00
#
_symmetry.space_group_name_H-M   'P 1'
#
loop_
_entity.id
_entity.type
_entity.pdbx_description
1 polymer ?
#
loop_
_entity_poly.entity_id
_entity_poly.type
_entity_poly.pdbx_seq_one_letter_code
_entity_poly.pdbx_strand_id
1 'polypeptide(L)'
;MAQHQDSSAAVQAAHEAGIWATGYDAPMGQFAEEDYITSPIWHWEEFYEPTLQAVKDGTWEPDFYYDGLESGVVDIDDWGPEVPDDVKSEVESVRADVESGDLDIWADSSFADASVSERFQNMGSYVEQVEGTVPES
;
A
#
# COMPACT_ATOMS: atom_id res chain seq x y z
N MET A 1 -10.12 -0.88 -10.19
CA MET A 1 -9.29 0.33 -10.33
C MET A 1 -8.44 0.43 -9.09
N ALA A 2 -7.12 0.35 -9.25
CA ALA A 2 -6.19 0.77 -8.20
C ALA A 2 -5.74 2.20 -8.49
N GLN A 3 -5.43 2.97 -7.45
CA GLN A 3 -5.15 4.40 -7.57
C GLN A 3 -4.15 4.84 -6.48
N HIS A 4 -3.47 5.94 -6.74
CA HIS A 4 -2.49 6.56 -5.84
C HIS A 4 -2.74 8.07 -5.80
N GLN A 5 -3.83 8.46 -5.15
CA GLN A 5 -4.30 9.83 -4.99
C GLN A 5 -4.73 10.06 -3.55
N ASP A 6 -4.36 11.23 -3.03
CA ASP A 6 -4.66 11.65 -1.65
C ASP A 6 -6.12 12.15 -1.49
N SER A 7 -7.01 11.80 -2.43
CA SER A 7 -8.41 12.22 -2.44
C SER A 7 -9.32 11.07 -2.88
N SER A 8 -10.58 11.12 -2.45
CA SER A 8 -11.59 10.10 -2.81
C SER A 8 -12.12 10.22 -4.25
N ALA A 9 -11.66 11.19 -5.04
CA ALA A 9 -12.26 11.50 -6.34
C ALA A 9 -12.19 10.33 -7.34
N ALA A 10 -11.06 9.62 -7.38
CA ALA A 10 -10.89 8.46 -8.26
C ALA A 10 -11.81 7.29 -7.85
N VAL A 11 -11.92 7.06 -6.53
CA VAL A 11 -12.77 6.01 -5.95
C VAL A 11 -14.26 6.30 -6.22
N GLN A 12 -14.69 7.55 -6.05
CA GLN A 12 -16.06 7.98 -6.36
C GLN A 12 -16.38 7.83 -7.86
N ALA A 13 -15.48 8.27 -8.74
CA ALA A 13 -15.66 8.13 -10.18
C ALA A 13 -15.71 6.66 -10.63
N ALA A 14 -14.95 5.78 -9.98
CA ALA A 14 -15.00 4.35 -10.24
C ALA A 14 -16.37 3.76 -9.87
N HIS A 15 -16.88 4.10 -8.69
CA HIS A 15 -18.21 3.68 -8.24
C HIS A 15 -19.33 4.22 -9.13
N GLU A 16 -19.29 5.49 -9.54
CA GLU A 16 -20.26 6.06 -10.50
C GLU A 16 -20.25 5.32 -11.85
N ALA A 17 -19.13 4.70 -12.21
CA ALA A 17 -18.98 3.89 -13.41
C ALA A 17 -19.26 2.39 -13.20
N GLY A 18 -19.62 1.95 -11.98
CA GLY A 18 -19.80 0.54 -11.61
C GLY A 18 -18.52 -0.28 -11.72
N ILE A 19 -17.39 0.34 -11.38
CA ILE A 19 -16.06 -0.26 -11.44
C ILE A 19 -15.54 -0.44 -10.02
N TRP A 20 -15.16 -1.67 -9.70
CA TRP A 20 -14.57 -2.01 -8.41
C TRP A 20 -13.28 -1.22 -8.16
N ALA A 21 -13.07 -0.69 -6.95
CA ALA A 21 -11.96 0.19 -6.62
C ALA A 21 -11.28 -0.15 -5.30
N THR A 22 -9.96 0.06 -5.26
CA THR A 22 -9.21 0.17 -4.01
C THR A 22 -9.12 1.63 -3.60
N GLY A 23 -9.08 1.90 -2.30
CA GLY A 23 -8.68 3.23 -1.83
C GLY A 23 -7.16 3.37 -1.79
N TYR A 24 -6.69 4.39 -1.07
CA TYR A 24 -5.28 4.73 -0.93
C TYR A 24 -5.08 5.56 0.35
N ASP A 25 -3.98 5.34 1.06
CA ASP A 25 -3.57 5.97 2.33
C ASP A 25 -4.48 5.82 3.55
N ALA A 26 -5.79 5.63 3.36
CA ALA A 26 -6.79 5.56 4.39
C ALA A 26 -8.00 4.71 3.97
N PRO A 27 -8.86 4.29 4.92
CA PRO A 27 -10.14 3.67 4.62
C PRO A 27 -11.00 4.55 3.73
N MET A 28 -11.44 4.01 2.57
CA MET A 28 -12.25 4.75 1.60
C MET A 28 -13.59 4.08 1.28
N GLY A 29 -13.97 3.01 2.01
CA GLY A 29 -15.15 2.21 1.71
C GLY A 29 -16.45 3.00 1.57
N GLN A 30 -16.65 4.05 2.37
CA GLN A 30 -17.83 4.92 2.29
C GLN A 30 -18.01 5.66 0.95
N PHE A 31 -16.96 5.70 0.10
CA PHE A 31 -16.98 6.42 -1.17
C PHE A 31 -17.15 5.51 -2.39
N ALA A 32 -17.03 4.19 -2.21
CA ALA A 32 -17.26 3.20 -3.27
C ALA A 32 -18.34 2.15 -2.92
N GLU A 33 -18.87 2.15 -1.70
CA GLU A 33 -19.98 1.29 -1.27
C GLU A 33 -19.79 -0.18 -1.67
N GLU A 34 -20.61 -0.71 -2.57
CA GLU A 34 -20.56 -2.10 -3.05
C GLU A 34 -19.38 -2.39 -4.00
N ASP A 35 -18.81 -1.37 -4.62
CA ASP A 35 -17.64 -1.47 -5.51
C ASP A 35 -16.31 -1.38 -4.75
N TYR A 36 -16.33 -1.21 -3.43
CA TYR A 36 -15.09 -1.14 -2.65
C TYR A 36 -14.44 -2.51 -2.47
N ILE A 37 -13.10 -2.58 -2.58
CA ILE A 37 -12.32 -3.79 -2.32
C ILE A 37 -11.67 -3.73 -0.93
N THR A 38 -10.67 -2.86 -0.78
CA THR A 38 -9.93 -2.51 0.45
C THR A 38 -9.02 -1.30 0.12
N SER A 39 -8.31 -0.75 1.09
CA SER A 39 -7.28 0.27 0.92
C SER A 39 -5.96 -0.23 1.51
N PRO A 40 -4.80 0.04 0.89
CA PRO A 40 -3.58 0.11 1.68
C PRO A 40 -3.71 1.28 2.67
N ILE A 41 -3.32 1.07 3.94
CA ILE A 41 -3.44 2.03 5.03
C ILE A 41 -2.08 2.24 5.70
N TRP A 42 -1.86 3.45 6.21
CA TRP A 42 -0.63 3.85 6.88
C TRP A 42 -0.91 4.20 8.34
N HIS A 43 -0.38 3.38 9.24
CA HIS A 43 -0.45 3.55 10.68
C HIS A 43 0.72 4.40 11.17
N TRP A 44 0.66 5.70 10.89
CA TRP A 44 1.75 6.62 11.24
C TRP A 44 2.00 6.75 12.74
N GLU A 45 1.04 6.35 13.58
CA GLU A 45 1.20 6.22 15.03
C GLU A 45 2.37 5.31 15.41
N GLU A 46 2.55 4.19 14.69
CA GLU A 46 3.62 3.21 14.94
C GLU A 46 5.01 3.82 14.74
N PHE A 47 5.12 4.83 13.86
CA PHE A 47 6.35 5.57 13.66
C PHE A 47 6.47 6.78 14.62
N TYR A 48 5.40 7.58 14.76
CA TYR A 48 5.47 8.85 15.48
C TYR A 48 5.57 8.68 16.98
N GLU A 49 4.85 7.74 17.59
CA GLU A 49 4.88 7.54 19.04
C GLU A 49 6.27 7.22 19.59
N PRO A 50 6.99 6.19 19.09
CA PRO A 50 8.33 5.88 19.58
C PRO A 50 9.34 6.99 19.24
N THR A 51 9.20 7.62 18.07
CA THR A 51 10.08 8.73 17.66
C THR A 51 9.95 9.92 18.61
N LEU A 52 8.73 10.35 18.90
CA LEU A 52 8.48 11.47 19.82
C LEU A 52 8.96 11.15 21.24
N GLN A 53 8.82 9.89 21.67
CA GLN A 53 9.33 9.44 22.96
C GLN A 53 10.87 9.48 23.00
N ALA A 54 11.56 9.01 21.95
CA ALA A 54 13.01 9.09 21.86
C ALA A 54 13.54 10.54 21.84
N VAL A 55 12.84 11.44 21.15
CA VAL A 55 13.18 12.88 21.15
C VAL A 55 13.04 13.46 22.56
N LYS A 56 11.93 13.14 23.24
CA LYS A 56 11.65 13.60 24.61
C LYS A 56 12.69 13.09 25.61
N ASP A 57 13.14 11.85 25.46
CA ASP A 57 14.16 11.22 26.32
C ASP A 57 15.59 11.65 25.95
N GLY A 58 15.76 12.38 24.83
CA GLY A 58 17.06 12.82 24.34
C GLY A 58 17.92 11.70 23.77
N THR A 59 17.29 10.60 23.36
CA THR A 59 17.93 9.39 22.79
C THR A 59 17.75 9.26 21.28
N TRP A 60 16.98 10.16 20.66
CA TRP A 60 16.79 10.17 19.22
C TRP A 60 18.09 10.42 18.45
N GLU A 61 18.35 9.60 17.44
CA GLU A 61 19.44 9.74 16.48
C GLU A 61 18.87 9.62 15.06
N PRO A 62 19.47 10.29 14.05
CA PRO A 62 19.00 10.20 12.68
C PRO A 62 19.25 8.81 12.09
N ASP A 63 18.24 8.26 11.42
CA ASP A 63 18.26 6.93 10.80
C ASP A 63 17.59 6.94 9.41
N PHE A 64 17.57 5.77 8.76
CA PHE A 64 16.81 5.49 7.54
C PHE A 64 15.69 4.51 7.91
N TYR A 65 14.47 5.02 7.99
CA TYR A 65 13.28 4.23 8.28
C TYR A 65 12.52 3.92 6.99
N TYR A 66 12.36 2.64 6.66
CA TYR A 66 11.60 2.17 5.50
C TYR A 66 11.09 0.75 5.74
N ASP A 67 10.23 0.62 6.75
CA ASP A 67 9.65 -0.67 7.14
C ASP A 67 8.30 -0.91 6.44
N GLY A 68 7.84 -2.17 6.48
CA GLY A 68 6.62 -2.63 5.83
C GLY A 68 5.62 -3.28 6.80
N LEU A 69 4.94 -4.33 6.34
CA LEU A 69 3.90 -5.05 7.11
C LEU A 69 4.41 -5.52 8.49
N GLU A 70 5.68 -5.94 8.58
CA GLU A 70 6.27 -6.46 9.82
C GLU A 70 6.33 -5.45 10.98
N SER A 71 6.38 -4.14 10.68
CA SER A 71 6.39 -3.09 11.69
C SER A 71 4.98 -2.61 12.07
N GLY A 72 3.97 -3.03 11.32
CA GLY A 72 2.60 -2.53 11.43
C GLY A 72 2.39 -1.13 10.84
N VAL A 73 3.43 -0.46 10.32
CA VAL A 73 3.31 0.91 9.79
C VAL A 73 2.45 0.99 8.53
N VAL A 74 2.33 -0.13 7.80
CA VAL A 74 1.41 -0.29 6.68
C VAL A 74 0.57 -1.55 6.88
N ASP A 75 -0.67 -1.51 6.41
CA ASP A 75 -1.56 -2.67 6.36
C ASP A 75 -2.62 -2.51 5.25
N ILE A 76 -3.64 -3.36 5.23
CA ILE A 76 -4.86 -3.21 4.44
C ILE A 76 -6.07 -2.93 5.34
N ASP A 77 -7.00 -2.12 4.84
CA ASP A 77 -8.29 -1.81 5.47
C ASP A 77 -9.24 -3.02 5.47
N ASP A 78 -10.35 -2.89 6.19
CA ASP A 78 -11.46 -3.83 6.12
C ASP A 78 -11.94 -4.07 4.68
N TRP A 79 -12.39 -5.30 4.42
CA TRP A 79 -12.92 -5.71 3.13
C TRP A 79 -14.25 -5.03 2.81
N GLY A 80 -14.42 -4.63 1.55
CA GLY A 80 -15.71 -4.23 1.04
C GLY A 80 -16.73 -5.39 1.04
N PRO A 81 -18.04 -5.05 1.05
CA PRO A 81 -19.10 -6.01 1.33
C PRO A 81 -19.25 -7.11 0.26
N GLU A 82 -18.94 -6.79 -1.00
CA GLU A 82 -19.11 -7.71 -2.11
C GLU A 82 -17.87 -8.59 -2.38
N VAL A 83 -16.75 -8.36 -1.68
CA VAL A 83 -15.53 -9.14 -1.88
C VAL A 83 -15.77 -10.60 -1.49
N PRO A 84 -15.56 -11.58 -2.40
CA PRO A 84 -15.75 -13.00 -2.10
C PRO A 84 -14.75 -13.53 -1.06
N ASP A 85 -15.18 -14.49 -0.23
CA ASP A 85 -14.35 -15.02 0.85
C ASP A 85 -13.11 -15.80 0.37
N ASP A 86 -13.17 -16.42 -0.81
CA ASP A 86 -12.02 -17.05 -1.44
C ASP A 86 -10.95 -16.02 -1.82
N VAL A 87 -11.37 -14.86 -2.35
CA VAL A 87 -10.47 -13.74 -2.65
C VAL A 87 -9.86 -13.17 -1.38
N LYS A 88 -10.66 -12.94 -0.33
CA LYS A 88 -10.14 -12.48 0.97
C LYS A 88 -9.07 -13.43 1.49
N SER A 89 -9.36 -14.74 1.47
CA SER A 89 -8.44 -15.77 1.95
C SER A 89 -7.13 -15.81 1.15
N GLU A 90 -7.20 -15.63 -0.17
CA GLU A 90 -6.02 -15.58 -1.03
C GLU A 90 -5.15 -14.37 -0.70
N VAL A 91 -5.74 -13.18 -0.57
CA VAL A 91 -4.97 -11.97 -0.23
C VAL A 91 -4.38 -12.04 1.18
N GLU A 92 -5.13 -12.53 2.17
CA GLU A 92 -4.63 -12.71 3.54
C GLU A 92 -3.45 -13.69 3.58
N SER A 93 -3.49 -14.77 2.78
CA SER A 93 -2.35 -15.70 2.66
C SER A 93 -1.12 -14.99 2.08
N VAL A 94 -1.29 -14.22 1.01
CA VAL A 94 -0.18 -13.47 0.40
C VAL A 94 0.35 -12.40 1.34
N ARG A 95 -0.53 -11.68 2.06
CA ARG A 95 -0.15 -10.69 3.08
C ARG A 95 0.73 -11.34 4.15
N ALA A 96 0.34 -12.53 4.64
CA ALA A 96 1.13 -13.27 5.63
C ALA A 96 2.49 -13.74 5.07
N ASP A 97 2.55 -14.16 3.81
CA ASP A 97 3.81 -14.54 3.17
C ASP A 97 4.74 -13.32 2.99
N VAL A 98 4.20 -12.14 2.67
CA VAL A 98 4.99 -10.89 2.60
C VAL A 98 5.45 -10.47 3.99
N GLU A 99 4.58 -10.50 5.00
CA GLU A 99 4.88 -10.10 6.38
C GLU A 99 5.95 -11.01 7.01
N SER A 100 5.92 -12.32 6.73
CA SER A 100 6.91 -13.28 7.21
C SER A 100 8.22 -13.28 6.42
N GLY A 101 8.24 -12.64 5.25
CA GLY A 101 9.36 -12.67 4.31
C GLY A 101 9.46 -13.97 3.49
N ASP A 102 8.46 -14.86 3.56
CA ASP A 102 8.37 -16.05 2.72
C ASP A 102 8.11 -15.68 1.24
N LEU A 103 7.55 -14.49 0.99
CA LEU A 103 7.40 -13.90 -0.34
C LEU A 103 8.20 -12.59 -0.45
N ASP A 104 9.26 -12.60 -1.26
CA ASP A 104 9.92 -11.37 -1.72
C ASP A 104 9.26 -10.84 -3.00
N ILE A 105 8.53 -9.73 -2.87
CA ILE A 105 7.81 -9.08 -3.97
C ILE A 105 8.73 -8.59 -5.12
N TRP A 106 10.05 -8.55 -4.89
CA TRP A 106 11.02 -8.08 -5.88
C TRP A 106 11.79 -9.22 -6.57
N ALA A 107 11.63 -10.47 -6.14
CA ALA A 107 12.48 -11.59 -6.55
C ALA A 107 12.55 -11.81 -8.08
N ASP A 108 11.45 -11.54 -8.79
CA ASP A 108 11.36 -11.70 -10.25
C ASP A 108 11.51 -10.38 -11.03
N SER A 109 11.94 -9.30 -10.35
CA SER A 109 12.10 -7.98 -10.94
C SER A 109 13.56 -7.65 -11.28
N SER A 110 13.77 -6.60 -12.07
CA SER A 110 15.10 -6.02 -12.28
C SER A 110 15.74 -5.44 -11.01
N PHE A 111 15.01 -5.42 -9.88
CA PHE A 111 15.44 -4.88 -8.60
C PHE A 111 15.70 -5.96 -7.55
N ALA A 112 15.62 -7.25 -7.90
CA ALA A 112 15.82 -8.36 -6.97
C ALA A 112 17.12 -8.24 -6.16
N ASP A 113 18.22 -7.83 -6.80
CA ASP A 113 19.52 -7.68 -6.16
C ASP A 113 19.79 -6.29 -5.55
N ALA A 114 18.87 -5.33 -5.73
CA ALA A 114 19.04 -3.98 -5.21
C ALA A 114 18.78 -3.94 -3.71
N SER A 115 19.60 -3.19 -2.97
CA SER A 115 19.32 -2.92 -1.55
C SER A 115 18.04 -2.10 -1.39
N VAL A 116 17.39 -2.20 -0.23
CA VAL A 116 16.20 -1.39 0.10
C VAL A 116 16.44 0.11 -0.14
N SER A 117 17.61 0.62 0.27
CA SER A 117 17.96 2.03 0.06
C SER A 117 18.13 2.39 -1.43
N GLU A 118 18.71 1.51 -2.23
CA GLU A 118 18.82 1.72 -3.68
C GLU A 118 17.45 1.68 -4.36
N ARG A 119 16.58 0.74 -3.98
CA ARG A 119 15.18 0.69 -4.45
C ARG A 119 14.46 1.99 -4.11
N PHE A 120 14.57 2.44 -2.86
CA PHE A 120 13.92 3.67 -2.41
C PHE A 120 14.43 4.92 -3.15
N GLN A 121 15.74 5.08 -3.30
CA GLN A 121 16.31 6.32 -3.84
C GLN A 121 16.37 6.38 -5.36
N ASN A 122 16.54 5.25 -6.02
CA ASN A 122 16.94 5.20 -7.43
C ASN A 122 15.94 4.49 -8.34
N MET A 123 14.81 3.99 -7.82
CA MET A 123 13.77 3.41 -8.65
C MET A 123 13.10 4.50 -9.50
N GLY A 124 13.44 4.51 -10.79
CA GLY A 124 12.91 5.45 -11.79
C GLY A 124 12.50 4.75 -13.09
N SER A 125 12.38 3.43 -13.08
CA SER A 125 11.96 2.60 -14.21
C SER A 125 10.85 1.63 -13.79
N TYR A 126 10.03 1.24 -14.75
CA TYR A 126 8.94 0.29 -14.54
C TYR A 126 9.37 -1.13 -14.89
N VAL A 127 8.64 -2.11 -14.34
CA VAL A 127 8.66 -3.49 -14.87
C VAL A 127 8.03 -3.52 -16.27
N GLU A 128 8.38 -4.51 -17.09
CA GLU A 128 8.04 -4.54 -18.52
C GLU A 128 6.53 -4.45 -18.81
N GLN A 129 5.68 -4.83 -17.86
CA GLN A 129 4.22 -4.89 -18.02
C GLN A 129 3.50 -3.55 -17.81
N VAL A 130 4.20 -2.46 -17.48
CA VAL A 130 3.58 -1.14 -17.25
C VAL A 130 3.50 -0.33 -18.54
N GLU A 131 2.27 -0.05 -18.97
CA GLU A 131 1.98 0.81 -20.12
C GLU A 131 1.20 2.06 -19.68
N GLY A 132 1.50 3.21 -20.29
CA GLY A 132 0.80 4.47 -20.05
C GLY A 132 -0.08 4.87 -21.24
N THR A 133 -1.23 5.48 -20.97
CA THR A 133 -2.08 6.09 -22.00
C THR A 133 -1.75 7.58 -22.17
N VAL A 134 -1.86 8.09 -23.40
CA VAL A 134 -1.73 9.52 -23.67
C VAL A 134 -3.03 10.21 -23.21
N PRO A 135 -2.98 11.27 -22.37
CA PRO A 135 -4.18 12.02 -22.03
C PRO A 135 -4.79 12.63 -23.29
N GLU A 136 -6.09 12.45 -23.49
CA GLU A 136 -6.80 13.14 -24.56
C GLU A 136 -6.79 14.66 -24.27
N SER A 137 -6.48 15.45 -25.30
CA SER A 137 -6.35 16.92 -25.24
C SER A 137 -7.69 17.64 -25.10
#